data_AF-T1AIW0-F1
#
_entry.id   AF-T1AIW0-F1
#
_cell.length_a   1.000
_cell.length_b   1.000
_cell.length_c   1.000
_cell.angle_alpha   90.00
_cell.angle_beta   90.00
_cell.angle_gamma   90.00
#
_symmetry.space_group_name_H-M   'P 1'
#
loop_
_entity.id
_entity.type
_entity.pdbx_description
1 polymer ?
#
loop_
_entity_poly.entity_id
_entity_poly.type
_entity_poly.pdbx_seq_one_letter_code
_entity_poly.pdbx_strand_id
1 'polypeptide(L)'
;AVERARLRKEQREKAHALVQGKTLNRAEADLLRHFEYGGKIRRVHVDAAQLRALNAGELGVIQLDGRYWLVERALAESVREVAPQHVALLPDPGAGDDADEFGVLPDPA
;
A
#
# COMPACT_ATOMS: atom_id res chain seq x y z
N ALA A 1 -28.93 5.47 3.73
CA ALA A 1 -27.57 5.12 4.19
C ALA A 1 -27.25 3.60 4.07
N VAL A 2 -28.12 2.78 3.47
CA VAL A 2 -27.94 1.32 3.37
C VAL A 2 -27.43 0.90 1.97
N GLU A 3 -27.83 1.60 0.90
CA GLU A 3 -27.32 1.36 -0.47
C GLU A 3 -25.80 1.53 -0.58
N ARG A 4 -25.24 2.55 0.06
CA ARG A 4 -23.79 2.81 0.03
C ARG A 4 -22.99 1.65 0.63
N ALA A 5 -23.54 0.91 1.60
CA ALA A 5 -22.87 -0.24 2.20
C ALA A 5 -22.92 -1.49 1.31
N ARG A 6 -24.01 -1.70 0.54
CA ARG A 6 -24.11 -2.82 -0.40
C ARG A 6 -23.20 -2.62 -1.62
N LEU A 7 -23.19 -1.41 -2.18
CA LEU A 7 -22.28 -1.05 -3.26
C LEU A 7 -20.81 -1.24 -2.82
N ARG A 8 -20.46 -0.84 -1.60
CA ARG A 8 -19.11 -1.08 -1.04
C ARG A 8 -18.75 -2.56 -0.89
N LYS A 9 -19.74 -3.44 -0.66
CA LYS A 9 -19.52 -4.89 -0.57
C LYS A 9 -19.22 -5.51 -1.94
N GLU A 10 -20.00 -5.18 -2.96
CA GLU A 10 -19.71 -5.61 -4.35
C GLU A 10 -18.37 -5.06 -4.84
N GLN A 11 -18.08 -3.80 -4.52
CA GLN A 11 -16.81 -3.17 -4.84
C GLN A 11 -15.62 -3.88 -4.16
N ARG A 12 -15.80 -4.35 -2.92
CA ARG A 12 -14.81 -5.19 -2.23
C ARG A 12 -14.61 -6.52 -2.92
N GLU A 13 -15.68 -7.22 -3.30
CA GLU A 13 -15.57 -8.52 -3.98
C GLU A 13 -14.92 -8.38 -5.36
N LYS A 14 -15.22 -7.30 -6.10
CA LYS A 14 -14.54 -6.97 -7.35
C LYS A 14 -13.06 -6.67 -7.14
N ALA A 15 -12.72 -5.84 -6.15
CA ALA A 15 -11.33 -5.59 -5.77
C ALA A 15 -10.61 -6.89 -5.38
N HIS A 16 -11.27 -7.76 -4.60
CA HIS A 16 -10.73 -9.06 -4.24
C HIS A 16 -10.49 -9.92 -5.47
N ALA A 17 -11.45 -10.08 -6.37
CA ALA A 17 -11.28 -10.88 -7.58
C ALA A 17 -10.20 -10.30 -8.51
N LEU A 18 -10.07 -8.98 -8.60
CA LEU A 18 -9.02 -8.32 -9.40
C LEU A 18 -7.62 -8.59 -8.85
N VAL A 19 -7.51 -8.64 -7.53
CA VAL A 19 -6.24 -8.80 -6.82
C VAL A 19 -5.88 -10.26 -6.63
N GLN A 20 -6.87 -11.13 -6.43
CA GLN A 20 -6.72 -12.56 -6.24
C GLN A 20 -6.04 -13.18 -7.47
N GLY A 21 -4.83 -13.72 -7.26
CA GLY A 21 -3.98 -14.27 -8.32
C GLY A 21 -2.99 -13.28 -8.95
N LYS A 22 -3.10 -11.99 -8.63
CA LYS A 22 -2.14 -10.93 -8.98
C LYS A 22 -1.42 -10.35 -7.77
N THR A 23 -1.58 -10.99 -6.61
CA THR A 23 -0.85 -10.61 -5.41
C THR A 23 0.60 -11.05 -5.53
N LEU A 24 1.50 -10.13 -5.22
CA LEU A 24 2.91 -10.43 -5.18
C LEU A 24 3.32 -11.03 -3.83
N ASN A 25 2.41 -11.17 -2.87
CA ASN A 25 2.72 -11.62 -1.51
C ASN A 25 3.53 -12.94 -1.52
N ARG A 26 4.74 -12.89 -0.96
CA ARG A 26 5.65 -14.04 -0.85
C ARG A 26 5.65 -14.52 0.59
N ALA A 27 5.44 -15.82 0.79
CA ALA A 27 5.49 -16.43 2.12
C ALA A 27 6.90 -16.46 2.73
N GLU A 28 7.93 -16.38 1.88
CA GLU A 28 9.36 -16.36 2.26
C GLU A 28 9.91 -14.95 2.51
N ALA A 29 9.03 -13.95 2.61
CA ALA A 29 9.42 -12.57 2.84
C ALA A 29 9.90 -12.36 4.30
N ASP A 30 11.21 -12.16 4.49
CA ASP A 30 11.81 -11.90 5.80
C ASP A 30 11.82 -10.41 6.19
N LEU A 31 11.65 -9.48 5.24
CA LEU A 31 11.72 -8.05 5.54
C LEU A 31 10.36 -7.53 6.02
N LEU A 32 10.40 -6.67 7.03
CA LEU A 32 9.22 -6.02 7.59
C LEU A 32 9.15 -4.57 7.13
N ARG A 33 8.17 -4.23 6.28
CA ARG A 33 7.85 -2.83 6.02
C ARG A 33 6.79 -2.35 7.01
N HIS A 34 7.18 -1.35 7.81
CA HIS A 34 6.26 -0.63 8.69
C HIS A 34 5.54 0.44 7.87
N PHE A 35 4.23 0.56 8.06
CA PHE A 35 3.42 1.59 7.42
C PHE A 35 2.30 2.03 8.33
N GLU A 36 1.88 3.28 8.21
CA GLU A 36 0.74 3.79 8.95
C GLU A 36 -0.55 3.51 8.18
N TYR A 37 -1.53 2.91 8.86
CA TYR A 37 -2.87 2.71 8.31
C TYR A 37 -3.93 2.98 9.37
N GLY A 38 -4.76 3.99 9.12
CA GLY A 38 -5.85 4.38 10.01
C GLY A 38 -5.36 4.86 11.39
N GLY A 39 -4.25 5.61 11.43
CA GLY A 39 -3.65 6.13 12.66
C GLY A 39 -2.92 5.07 13.50
N LYS A 40 -2.60 3.90 12.93
CA LYS A 40 -1.84 2.83 13.59
C LYS A 40 -0.72 2.33 12.70
N ILE A 41 0.45 2.07 13.29
CA ILE A 41 1.56 1.42 12.61
C ILE A 41 1.24 -0.07 12.45
N ARG A 42 1.18 -0.52 11.20
CA ARG A 42 1.04 -1.91 10.77
C ARG A 42 2.36 -2.36 10.13
N ARG A 43 2.51 -3.67 9.99
CA ARG A 43 3.67 -4.28 9.34
C ARG A 43 3.22 -5.30 8.31
N VAL A 44 3.90 -5.32 7.17
CA VAL A 44 3.74 -6.31 6.12
C VAL A 44 5.08 -6.98 5.86
N HIS A 45 5.05 -8.28 5.62
CA HIS A 45 6.22 -9.03 5.19
C HIS A 45 6.40 -8.80 3.69
N VAL A 46 7.58 -8.31 3.32
CA VAL A 46 8.00 -8.08 1.94
C VAL A 46 9.38 -8.68 1.72
N ASP A 47 9.65 -9.08 0.49
CA ASP A 47 10.98 -9.52 0.06
C ASP A 47 11.85 -8.31 -0.34
N ALA A 48 13.16 -8.48 -0.52
CA ALA A 48 14.08 -7.40 -0.89
C ALA A 48 13.71 -6.74 -2.23
N ALA A 49 13.26 -7.53 -3.21
CA ALA A 49 12.78 -7.00 -4.49
C ALA A 49 11.49 -6.18 -4.33
N GLN A 50 10.60 -6.62 -3.45
CA GLN A 50 9.33 -5.96 -3.17
C GLN A 50 9.51 -4.69 -2.39
N LEU A 51 10.39 -4.69 -1.39
CA LEU A 51 10.72 -3.49 -0.63
C LEU A 51 11.27 -2.40 -1.56
N ARG A 52 12.14 -2.74 -2.51
CA ARG A 52 12.64 -1.79 -3.52
C ARG A 52 11.51 -1.24 -4.39
N ALA A 53 10.67 -2.10 -4.94
CA ALA A 53 9.56 -1.66 -5.80
C ALA A 53 8.49 -0.87 -5.00
N LEU A 54 8.28 -1.20 -3.72
CA LEU A 54 7.40 -0.46 -2.82
C LEU A 54 7.98 0.93 -2.49
N ASN A 55 9.28 1.01 -2.19
CA ASN A 55 9.96 2.29 -1.95
C ASN A 55 10.05 3.16 -3.22
N ALA A 56 10.09 2.53 -4.40
CA ALA A 56 9.99 3.23 -5.68
C ALA A 56 8.57 3.73 -5.99
N GLY A 57 7.56 3.34 -5.20
CA GLY A 57 6.15 3.66 -5.45
C GLY A 57 5.51 2.85 -6.58
N GLU A 58 6.16 1.76 -7.02
CA GLU A 58 5.66 0.82 -8.02
C GLU A 58 4.72 -0.24 -7.43
N LEU A 59 4.81 -0.50 -6.12
CA LEU A 59 3.91 -1.41 -5.41
C LEU A 59 3.02 -0.67 -4.41
N GLY A 60 1.90 -1.28 -4.08
CA GLY A 60 0.98 -0.84 -3.03
C GLY A 60 0.58 -2.00 -2.12
N VAL A 61 0.10 -1.65 -0.93
CA VAL A 61 -0.47 -2.59 0.04
C VAL A 61 -1.96 -2.33 0.14
N ILE A 62 -2.76 -3.38 0.01
CA ILE A 62 -4.20 -3.32 0.25
C ILE A 62 -4.58 -4.26 1.40
N GLN A 63 -5.62 -3.90 2.15
CA GLN A 63 -6.23 -4.73 3.15
C GLN A 63 -7.51 -5.38 2.58
N LEU A 64 -7.52 -6.71 2.47
CA LEU A 64 -8.71 -7.48 2.10
C LEU A 64 -8.85 -8.68 3.02
N ASP A 65 -10.08 -8.96 3.45
CA ASP A 65 -10.43 -10.07 4.36
C ASP A 65 -9.58 -10.12 5.65
N GLY A 66 -9.21 -8.93 6.15
CA GLY A 66 -8.39 -8.78 7.36
C GLY A 66 -6.91 -9.12 7.16
N ARG A 67 -6.47 -9.38 5.93
CA ARG A 67 -5.07 -9.63 5.55
C ARG A 67 -4.53 -8.52 4.66
N TYR A 68 -3.21 -8.37 4.66
CA TYR A 68 -2.51 -7.43 3.80
C TYR A 68 -2.00 -8.15 2.55
N TRP A 69 -2.30 -7.56 1.40
CA TRP A 69 -1.88 -8.06 0.10
C TRP A 69 -1.02 -7.02 -0.59
N LEU A 70 0.14 -7.46 -1.04
CA LEU A 70 1.02 -6.66 -1.88
C LEU A 70 0.58 -6.79 -3.34
N VAL A 71 0.40 -5.65 -4.01
CA VAL A 71 -0.04 -5.57 -5.40
C VAL A 71 0.75 -4.50 -6.13
N GLU A 72 0.71 -4.53 -7.46
CA GLU A 72 1.24 -3.43 -8.27
C GLU A 72 0.45 -2.15 -8.02
N ARG A 73 1.11 -1.00 -8.18
CA ARG A 73 0.53 0.34 -8.06
C ARG A 73 -0.73 0.48 -8.89
N ALA A 74 -0.69 0.09 -10.17
CA ALA A 74 -1.84 0.18 -11.07
C ALA A 74 -3.07 -0.58 -10.52
N LEU A 75 -2.83 -1.72 -9.87
CA LEU A 75 -3.87 -2.50 -9.23
C LEU A 75 -4.38 -1.80 -7.96
N ALA A 76 -3.48 -1.27 -7.13
CA ALA A 76 -3.85 -0.52 -5.93
C ALA A 76 -4.64 0.76 -6.27
N GLU A 77 -4.31 1.46 -7.36
CA GLU A 77 -5.05 2.60 -7.88
C GLU A 77 -6.44 2.18 -8.37
N SER A 78 -6.54 1.09 -9.14
CA SER A 78 -7.84 0.52 -9.56
C SER A 78 -8.71 0.16 -8.34
N VAL A 79 -8.11 -0.44 -7.30
CA VAL A 79 -8.79 -0.73 -6.05
C VAL A 79 -9.14 0.55 -5.29
N ARG A 80 -8.31 1.60 -5.36
CA ARG A 80 -8.58 2.91 -4.74
C ARG A 80 -9.81 3.59 -5.34
N GLU A 81 -9.99 3.52 -6.65
CA GLU A 81 -11.14 4.12 -7.33
C GLU A 81 -12.46 3.44 -6.93
N VAL A 82 -12.41 2.12 -6.77
CA VAL A 82 -13.59 1.29 -6.48
C VAL A 82 -13.84 1.18 -4.96
N ALA A 83 -12.78 1.10 -4.18
CA ALA A 83 -12.79 0.69 -2.78
C ALA A 83 -11.64 1.34 -1.98
N PRO A 84 -11.59 2.67 -1.87
CA PRO A 84 -10.47 3.40 -1.27
C PRO A 84 -10.23 3.01 0.19
N GLN A 85 -11.29 2.63 0.93
CA GLN A 85 -11.15 2.16 2.31
C GLN A 85 -10.31 0.87 2.46
N HIS A 86 -10.14 0.08 1.39
CA HIS A 86 -9.33 -1.14 1.41
C HIS A 86 -7.87 -0.89 1.01
N VAL A 87 -7.51 0.29 0.52
CA VAL A 87 -6.11 0.61 0.24
C VAL A 87 -5.42 0.95 1.55
N ALA A 88 -4.40 0.17 1.90
CA ALA A 88 -3.72 0.29 3.18
C ALA A 88 -2.51 1.24 3.10
N LEU A 89 -1.73 1.12 2.02
CA LEU A 89 -0.61 1.99 1.71
C LEU A 89 -0.48 2.08 0.19
N LEU A 90 -0.31 3.29 -0.32
CA LEU A 90 0.05 3.54 -1.72
C LEU A 90 1.14 4.62 -1.72
N PRO A 91 2.43 4.24 -1.77
CA PRO A 91 3.52 5.20 -1.81
C PRO A 91 3.49 5.99 -3.11
N ASP A 92 3.80 7.29 -3.06
CA ASP A 92 3.91 8.10 -4.26
C ASP A 92 5.27 7.88 -4.94
N PRO A 93 5.30 7.74 -6.28
CA PRO A 93 6.54 7.46 -6.99
C PRO A 93 7.36 8.74 -7.01
N GLY A 94 8.52 8.71 -6.35
CA GLY A 94 9.38 9.89 -6.21
C GLY A 94 9.31 10.57 -4.85
N ALA A 95 8.39 10.18 -3.96
CA ALA A 95 8.55 10.37 -2.52
C ALA A 95 9.47 9.26 -2.00
N GLY A 96 10.70 9.19 -2.51
CA GLY A 96 11.73 8.41 -1.83
C GLY A 96 11.80 8.95 -0.42
N ASP A 97 11.76 8.08 0.60
CA ASP A 97 11.78 8.45 2.02
C ASP A 97 12.57 9.76 2.20
N ASP A 98 11.87 10.88 2.43
CA ASP A 98 12.47 12.21 2.67
C ASP A 98 13.20 12.23 4.03
N ALA A 99 13.98 11.20 4.31
CA ALA A 99 14.86 11.10 5.46
C ALA A 99 16.17 11.89 5.25
N ASP A 100 16.36 12.50 4.09
CA ASP A 100 17.57 13.27 3.76
C ASP A 100 17.32 14.77 3.50
N GLU A 101 16.21 15.37 3.97
CA GLU A 101 16.10 16.84 4.06
C GLU A 101 16.71 17.38 5.38
N PHE A 102 17.94 16.97 5.67
CA PHE A 102 18.85 17.77 6.50
C PHE A 102 19.76 18.59 5.58
N GLY A 103 19.15 19.49 4.80
CA GLY A 103 19.82 20.39 3.88
C GLY A 103 20.03 21.78 4.49
N VAL A 104 21.19 21.98 5.14
CA VAL A 104 21.90 23.25 5.35
C VAL A 104 21.24 24.28 6.28
N LEU A 105 21.72 24.33 7.54
CA LEU A 105 21.73 25.58 8.30
C LEU A 105 22.55 26.61 7.49
N PRO A 106 22.04 27.82 7.19
CA PRO A 106 22.91 28.89 6.75
C PRO A 106 23.85 29.25 7.91
N ASP A 107 25.15 29.26 7.61
CA ASP A 107 26.21 29.67 8.53
C ASP A 107 25.93 31.10 9.03
N PRO A 108 25.85 31.37 10.35
CA PRO A 108 25.62 32.71 10.85
C PRO A 108 26.89 33.55 10.68
N ALA A 109 26.86 34.47 9.70
CA ALA A 109 27.82 35.56 9.56
C ALA A 109 27.65 36.61 10.67
#